data_AF-A0A6L6PNU5-F1
#
_entry.id   AF-A0A6L6PNU5-F1
#
_cell.length_a   1.000
_cell.length_b   1.000
_cell.length_c   1.000
_cell.angle_alpha   90.00
_cell.angle_beta   90.00
_cell.angle_gamma   90.00
#
_symmetry.space_group_name_H-M   'P 1'
#
loop_
_entity.id
_entity.type
_entity.pdbx_description
1 polymer ?
#
loop_
_entity_poly.entity_id
_entity_poly.type
_entity_poly.pdbx_seq_one_letter_code
_entity_poly.pdbx_strand_id
1 'polypeptide(L)'
;MKRIYVPYLALAMLATSGIACAQKPGPTLRTLTIQGDEYASACTPKNKTVLEGLIRAEARKAASVADAWPLIDTLLCQAKAPDSRAFIAGRLNKTVSEASTSSGGPDALTRTKVDAELIDSLLSEGEAWNADLRFAKNEITLRFMSDEACVRSRKLQLNKGKWQIAQIGEACD
;
A
#
# COMPACT_ATOMS: atom_id res chain seq x y z
N MET A 1 26.25 -4.45 -77.68
CA MET A 1 27.45 -3.94 -76.98
C MET A 1 27.04 -2.82 -76.02
N LYS A 2 27.58 -2.85 -74.79
CA LYS A 2 27.61 -1.79 -73.75
C LYS A 2 26.27 -1.45 -73.07
N ARG A 3 26.18 -1.22 -71.76
CA ARG A 3 26.99 -1.51 -70.55
C ARG A 3 26.06 -1.15 -69.38
N ILE A 4 26.09 -1.96 -68.33
CA ILE A 4 25.36 -1.81 -67.06
C ILE A 4 25.86 -0.57 -66.31
N TYR A 5 24.95 0.15 -65.61
CA TYR A 5 25.29 0.98 -64.46
C TYR A 5 24.22 0.87 -63.36
N VAL A 6 24.67 0.36 -62.21
CA VAL A 6 24.04 0.39 -60.89
C VAL A 6 24.62 1.58 -60.13
N PRO A 7 23.79 2.32 -59.37
CA PRO A 7 24.19 2.63 -57.99
C PRO A 7 23.00 2.43 -57.03
N TYR A 8 23.10 1.58 -56.00
CA TYR A 8 23.57 1.91 -54.65
C TYR A 8 22.89 3.16 -54.03
N LEU A 9 22.09 2.94 -52.98
CA LEU A 9 21.81 3.77 -51.79
C LEU A 9 20.38 3.47 -51.29
N ALA A 10 20.06 3.29 -50.02
CA ALA A 10 20.80 3.04 -48.80
C ALA A 10 19.76 2.47 -47.82
N LEU A 11 20.19 1.47 -47.05
CA LEU A 11 19.44 0.82 -45.97
C LEU A 11 19.08 1.86 -44.90
N ALA A 12 17.80 2.08 -44.63
CA ALA A 12 17.37 2.81 -43.43
C ALA A 12 16.91 1.78 -42.37
N MET A 13 17.86 1.33 -41.54
CA MET A 13 17.53 0.60 -40.31
C MET A 13 16.88 1.57 -39.33
N LEU A 14 15.57 1.42 -39.12
CA LEU A 14 14.87 2.01 -37.98
C LEU A 14 15.31 1.28 -36.70
N ALA A 15 16.29 1.87 -36.01
CA ALA A 15 16.64 1.48 -34.65
C ALA A 15 15.51 1.92 -33.70
N THR A 16 14.67 0.98 -33.29
CA THR A 16 13.74 1.17 -32.17
C THR A 16 14.55 1.27 -30.88
N SER A 17 14.81 2.49 -30.44
CA SER A 17 15.35 2.76 -29.11
C SER A 17 14.33 2.34 -28.05
N GLY A 18 14.46 1.11 -27.56
CA GLY A 18 13.80 0.67 -26.34
C GLY A 18 14.33 1.51 -25.18
N ILE A 19 13.53 2.48 -24.74
CA ILE A 19 13.74 3.17 -23.47
C ILE A 19 13.52 2.12 -22.38
N ALA A 20 14.61 1.52 -21.91
CA ALA A 20 14.61 0.75 -20.69
C ALA A 20 14.32 1.73 -19.55
N CYS A 21 13.07 1.78 -19.09
CA CYS A 21 12.74 2.44 -17.84
C CYS A 21 13.61 1.83 -16.75
N ALA A 22 14.60 2.58 -16.28
CA ALA A 22 15.35 2.25 -15.08
C ALA A 22 14.34 2.11 -13.93
N GLN A 23 13.98 0.87 -13.62
CA GLN A 23 13.19 0.56 -12.43
C GLN A 23 14.06 0.98 -11.25
N LYS A 24 13.67 2.06 -10.57
CA LYS A 24 14.22 2.38 -9.25
C LYS A 24 14.16 1.08 -8.43
N PRO A 25 15.26 0.64 -7.79
CA PRO A 25 15.20 -0.52 -6.93
C PRO A 25 14.09 -0.28 -5.90
N GLY A 26 13.14 -1.22 -5.85
CA GLY A 26 12.07 -1.18 -4.87
C GLY A 26 12.64 -1.17 -3.44
N PRO A 27 11.83 -0.78 -2.44
CA PRO A 27 12.26 -0.78 -1.05
C PRO A 27 12.85 -2.14 -0.67
N THR A 28 14.00 -2.14 0.00
CA THR A 28 14.62 -3.37 0.49
C THR A 28 13.73 -3.93 1.60
N LEU A 29 13.00 -4.99 1.31
CA LEU A 29 12.11 -5.63 2.27
C LEU A 29 12.93 -6.35 3.34
N ARG A 30 12.78 -5.91 4.60
CA ARG A 30 13.47 -6.50 5.75
C ARG A 30 12.56 -7.51 6.46
N THR A 31 13.19 -8.45 7.15
CA THR A 31 12.53 -9.27 8.17
C THR A 31 12.51 -8.52 9.50
N LEU A 32 11.50 -8.80 10.31
CA LEU A 32 11.42 -8.33 11.69
C LEU A 32 11.54 -9.55 12.59
N THR A 33 12.43 -9.51 13.58
CA THR A 33 12.61 -10.59 14.54
C THR A 33 11.94 -10.20 15.85
N ILE A 34 11.00 -11.02 16.33
CA ILE A 34 10.29 -10.80 17.60
C ILE A 34 10.43 -12.06 18.42
N GLN A 35 11.04 -11.96 19.61
CA GLN A 35 11.24 -13.09 20.52
C GLN A 35 11.90 -14.33 19.88
N GLY A 36 12.70 -14.13 18.82
CA GLY A 36 13.37 -15.19 18.07
C GLY A 36 12.64 -15.69 16.82
N ASP A 37 11.38 -15.27 16.61
CA ASP A 37 10.63 -15.58 15.39
C ASP A 37 10.83 -14.51 14.31
N GLU A 38 11.06 -14.93 13.08
CA GLU A 38 11.21 -14.02 11.93
C GLU A 38 9.90 -13.83 11.17
N TYR A 39 9.50 -12.57 11.05
CA TYR A 39 8.35 -12.14 10.28
C TYR A 39 8.83 -11.53 8.97
N ALA A 40 8.35 -12.07 7.85
CA ALA A 40 8.55 -11.45 6.54
C ALA A 40 7.60 -10.27 6.35
N SER A 41 8.07 -9.22 5.67
CA SER A 41 7.22 -8.09 5.31
C SER A 41 5.95 -8.54 4.56
N ALA A 42 4.84 -7.86 4.83
CA ALA A 42 3.57 -7.99 4.11
C ALA A 42 3.73 -7.74 2.61
N CYS A 43 4.79 -7.04 2.22
CA CYS A 43 5.06 -6.64 0.85
C CYS A 43 5.87 -7.65 0.03
N THR A 44 6.24 -8.78 0.63
CA THR A 44 6.79 -9.91 -0.13
C THR A 44 5.72 -10.47 -1.09
N PRO A 45 6.09 -10.98 -2.29
CA PRO A 45 5.12 -11.51 -3.25
C PRO A 45 4.17 -12.55 -2.66
N LYS A 46 4.69 -13.43 -1.78
CA LYS A 46 3.92 -14.44 -1.06
C LYS A 46 2.86 -13.79 -0.16
N ASN A 47 3.26 -12.86 0.72
CA ASN A 47 2.33 -12.25 1.68
C ASN A 47 1.32 -11.32 1.00
N LYS A 48 1.73 -10.59 -0.06
CA LYS A 48 0.81 -9.81 -0.89
C LYS A 48 -0.27 -10.69 -1.50
N THR A 49 0.11 -11.84 -2.06
CA THR A 49 -0.85 -12.80 -2.65
C THR A 49 -1.83 -13.34 -1.61
N VAL A 50 -1.37 -13.59 -0.38
CA VAL A 50 -2.24 -14.02 0.73
C VAL A 50 -3.25 -12.93 1.07
N LEU A 51 -2.80 -11.68 1.29
CA LEU A 51 -3.69 -10.56 1.64
C LEU A 51 -4.68 -10.25 0.51
N GLU A 52 -4.23 -10.24 -0.73
CA GLU A 52 -5.11 -10.06 -1.89
C GLU A 52 -6.11 -11.21 -2.01
N GLY A 53 -5.68 -12.44 -1.72
CA GLY A 53 -6.54 -13.61 -1.65
C GLY A 53 -7.68 -13.46 -0.63
N LEU A 54 -7.40 -12.89 0.55
CA LEU A 54 -8.42 -12.58 1.56
C LEU A 54 -9.43 -11.54 1.04
N ILE A 55 -8.94 -10.47 0.39
CA ILE A 55 -9.80 -9.46 -0.24
C ILE A 55 -10.71 -10.10 -1.30
N ARG A 56 -10.14 -10.92 -2.19
CA ARG A 56 -10.89 -11.60 -3.26
C ARG A 56 -11.92 -12.60 -2.70
N ALA A 57 -11.60 -13.29 -1.61
CA ALA A 57 -12.54 -14.20 -0.96
C ALA A 57 -13.73 -13.42 -0.38
N GLU A 58 -13.48 -12.30 0.29
CA GLU A 58 -14.54 -11.46 0.85
C GLU A 58 -15.36 -10.74 -0.23
N ALA A 59 -14.73 -10.38 -1.35
CA ALA A 59 -15.39 -9.75 -2.49
C ALA A 59 -16.50 -10.62 -3.12
N ARG A 60 -16.50 -11.94 -2.86
CA ARG A 60 -17.61 -12.84 -3.26
C ARG A 60 -18.92 -12.52 -2.53
N LYS A 61 -18.84 -11.92 -1.34
CA LYS A 61 -20.00 -11.51 -0.53
C LYS A 61 -20.41 -10.07 -0.84
N ALA A 62 -19.45 -9.21 -1.11
CA ALA A 62 -19.67 -7.80 -1.44
C ALA A 62 -18.63 -7.32 -2.45
N ALA A 63 -19.03 -7.11 -3.70
CA ALA A 63 -18.12 -6.78 -4.80
C ALA A 63 -17.25 -5.54 -4.53
N SER A 64 -17.79 -4.57 -3.78
CA SER A 64 -17.06 -3.35 -3.41
C SER A 64 -15.80 -3.62 -2.59
N VAL A 65 -15.67 -4.78 -1.91
CA VAL A 65 -14.47 -5.13 -1.14
C VAL A 65 -13.24 -5.29 -2.03
N ALA A 66 -13.41 -5.72 -3.29
CA ALA A 66 -12.30 -5.82 -4.24
C ALA A 66 -11.59 -4.47 -4.45
N ASP A 67 -12.35 -3.37 -4.43
CA ASP A 67 -11.84 -2.02 -4.63
C ASP A 67 -11.01 -1.50 -3.45
N ALA A 68 -10.95 -2.23 -2.33
CA ALA A 68 -10.12 -1.87 -1.18
C ALA A 68 -8.64 -2.23 -1.40
N TRP A 69 -8.33 -3.20 -2.25
CA TRP A 69 -6.97 -3.71 -2.41
C TRP A 69 -5.94 -2.64 -2.78
N PRO A 70 -6.18 -1.75 -3.77
CA PRO A 70 -5.20 -0.70 -4.10
C PRO A 70 -4.88 0.22 -2.91
N LEU A 71 -5.84 0.46 -2.02
CA LEU A 71 -5.63 1.24 -0.81
C LEU A 71 -4.76 0.50 0.21
N ILE A 72 -5.06 -0.77 0.45
CA ILE A 72 -4.28 -1.62 1.37
C ILE A 72 -2.85 -1.78 0.85
N ASP A 73 -2.68 -2.06 -0.45
CA ASP A 73 -1.36 -2.17 -1.09
C ASP A 73 -0.55 -0.88 -0.96
N THR A 74 -1.20 0.27 -1.17
CA THR A 74 -0.54 1.58 -1.05
C THR A 74 -0.10 1.86 0.37
N LEU A 75 -0.97 1.61 1.35
CA LEU A 75 -0.66 1.81 2.78
C LEU A 75 0.54 0.95 3.22
N LEU A 76 0.59 -0.30 2.79
CA LEU A 76 1.62 -1.23 3.25
C LEU A 76 2.93 -1.13 2.49
N CYS A 77 2.88 -1.00 1.16
CA CYS A 77 3.99 -1.39 0.30
C CYS A 77 4.54 -0.32 -0.63
N GLN A 78 3.76 0.71 -0.93
CA GLN A 78 4.22 1.73 -1.85
C GLN A 78 5.21 2.67 -1.16
N ALA A 79 6.22 3.10 -1.90
CA ALA A 79 7.18 4.08 -1.42
C ALA A 79 6.48 5.40 -1.07
N LYS A 80 7.11 6.20 -0.21
CA LYS A 80 6.68 7.57 0.14
C LYS A 80 6.99 8.52 -1.02
N ALA A 81 6.35 8.28 -2.16
CA ALA A 81 6.43 9.07 -3.38
C ALA A 81 5.25 10.06 -3.48
N PRO A 82 5.38 11.17 -4.24
CA PRO A 82 4.29 12.13 -4.43
C PRO A 82 2.97 11.50 -4.87
N ASP A 83 3.01 10.53 -5.78
CA ASP A 83 1.81 9.86 -6.30
C ASP A 83 1.11 9.01 -5.21
N SER A 84 1.88 8.26 -4.42
CA SER A 84 1.37 7.50 -3.27
C SER A 84 0.72 8.42 -2.24
N ARG A 85 1.38 9.55 -1.92
CA ARG A 85 0.84 10.57 -1.00
C ARG A 85 -0.47 11.17 -1.52
N ALA A 86 -0.51 11.54 -2.80
CA ALA A 86 -1.71 12.09 -3.44
C ALA A 86 -2.85 11.07 -3.45
N PHE A 87 -2.54 9.80 -3.72
CA PHE A 87 -3.50 8.71 -3.65
C PHE A 87 -4.08 8.56 -2.24
N ILE A 88 -3.25 8.52 -1.19
CA ILE A 88 -3.70 8.45 0.21
C ILE A 88 -4.51 9.70 0.61
N ALA A 89 -4.06 10.89 0.23
CA ALA A 89 -4.80 12.13 0.47
C ALA A 89 -6.22 12.09 -0.11
N GLY A 90 -6.40 11.52 -1.29
CA GLY A 90 -7.71 11.31 -1.92
C GLY A 90 -8.61 10.27 -1.21
N ARG A 91 -8.07 9.55 -0.22
CA ARG A 91 -8.76 8.51 0.57
C ARG A 91 -9.00 8.95 2.01
N LEU A 92 -8.64 10.17 2.36
CA LEU A 92 -8.86 10.77 3.67
C LEU A 92 -9.94 11.84 3.61
N ASN A 93 -10.63 12.04 4.74
CA ASN A 93 -11.42 13.23 4.97
C ASN A 93 -10.51 14.35 5.53
N LYS A 94 -11.04 15.57 5.70
CA LYS A 94 -10.26 16.68 6.29
C LYS A 94 -9.72 16.38 7.70
N THR A 95 -10.39 15.47 8.41
CA THR A 95 -9.99 14.94 9.70
C THR A 95 -10.12 13.43 9.70
N VAL A 96 -9.24 12.74 10.42
CA VAL A 96 -9.32 11.30 10.68
C VAL A 96 -9.51 11.08 12.18
N SER A 97 -10.23 10.02 12.54
CA SER A 97 -10.31 9.64 13.95
C SER A 97 -9.03 8.89 14.35
N GLU A 98 -8.50 9.19 15.52
CA GLU A 98 -7.30 8.55 16.05
C GLU A 98 -7.66 7.86 17.35
N ALA A 99 -7.43 6.55 17.40
CA ALA A 99 -7.58 5.76 18.61
C ALA A 99 -6.22 5.67 19.30
N SER A 100 -6.18 6.18 20.53
CA SER A 100 -5.08 5.96 21.45
C SER A 100 -5.54 4.99 22.52
N THR A 101 -4.78 3.91 22.70
CA THR A 101 -5.09 2.90 23.73
C THR A 101 -4.38 3.33 25.02
N SER A 102 -5.09 3.99 25.93
CA SER A 102 -4.59 4.20 27.30
C SER A 102 -5.03 3.03 28.18
N SER A 103 -4.08 2.41 28.87
CA SER A 103 -4.29 1.28 29.79
C SER A 103 -5.23 1.66 30.94
N GLY A 104 -6.54 1.44 30.76
CA GLY A 104 -7.55 1.50 31.82
C GLY A 104 -8.83 2.30 31.55
N GLY A 105 -9.02 2.88 30.36
CA GLY A 105 -10.21 3.66 30.01
C GLY A 105 -10.84 3.26 28.67
N PRO A 106 -12.07 3.73 28.36
CA PRO A 106 -12.64 3.57 27.02
C PRO A 106 -11.75 4.28 26.00
N ASP A 107 -11.55 3.67 24.83
CA ASP A 107 -10.72 4.21 23.75
C ASP A 107 -11.05 5.69 23.49
N ALA A 108 -10.08 6.57 23.77
CA ALA A 108 -10.22 7.98 23.47
C ALA A 108 -10.05 8.17 21.96
N LEU A 109 -11.15 8.50 21.28
CA LEU A 109 -11.14 8.91 19.89
C LEU A 109 -10.89 10.42 19.79
N THR A 110 -9.69 10.80 19.40
CA THR A 110 -9.39 12.19 19.02
C THR A 110 -9.61 12.38 17.52
N ARG A 111 -9.83 13.62 17.08
CA ARG A 111 -9.88 13.96 15.66
C ARG A 111 -8.62 14.72 15.30
N THR A 112 -7.84 14.15 14.41
CA THR A 112 -6.59 14.74 13.94
C THR A 112 -6.79 15.32 12.55
N LYS A 113 -6.28 16.54 12.34
CA LYS A 113 -6.34 17.21 11.04
C LYS A 113 -5.42 16.46 10.07
N VAL A 114 -5.87 16.30 8.84
CA VAL A 114 -5.03 15.68 7.81
C VAL A 114 -4.06 16.72 7.27
N ASP A 115 -2.77 16.45 7.45
CA ASP A 115 -1.64 17.19 6.89
C ASP A 115 -0.64 16.24 6.21
N ALA A 116 0.46 16.81 5.70
CA ALA A 116 1.47 16.05 4.97
C ALA A 116 2.22 15.05 5.87
N GLU A 117 2.44 15.39 7.15
CA GLU A 117 3.14 14.54 8.10
C GLU A 117 2.31 13.29 8.42
N LEU A 118 1.00 13.48 8.66
CA LEU A 118 0.07 12.37 8.83
C LEU A 118 0.03 11.49 7.58
N ILE A 119 -0.03 12.07 6.37
CA ILE A 119 -0.04 11.28 5.14
C ILE A 119 1.23 10.43 5.02
N ASP A 120 2.38 10.98 5.38
CA ASP A 120 3.67 10.27 5.35
C ASP A 120 3.77 9.17 6.42
N SER A 121 3.11 9.32 7.56
CA SER A 121 3.05 8.30 8.62
C SER A 121 2.07 7.16 8.31
N LEU A 122 1.14 7.36 7.37
CA LEU A 122 0.21 6.31 6.91
C LEU A 122 0.87 5.30 5.98
N LEU A 123 1.93 5.68 5.28
CA LEU A 123 2.66 4.84 4.34
C LEU A 123 3.76 4.06 5.06
N SER A 124 3.66 2.74 5.08
CA SER A 124 4.65 1.87 5.73
C SER A 124 5.88 1.59 4.87
N GLU A 125 5.83 1.79 3.55
CA GLU A 125 6.99 1.60 2.65
C GLU A 125 7.65 0.21 2.76
N GLY A 126 6.85 -0.82 3.05
CA GLY A 126 7.34 -2.19 3.26
C GLY A 126 7.67 -2.54 4.71
N GLU A 127 7.68 -1.57 5.62
CA GLU A 127 7.82 -1.73 7.07
C GLU A 127 6.46 -2.10 7.70
N ALA A 128 5.91 -3.22 7.23
CA ALA A 128 4.69 -3.79 7.75
C ALA A 128 4.84 -5.29 7.88
N TRP A 129 4.86 -5.78 9.11
CA TRP A 129 5.01 -7.20 9.42
C TRP A 129 3.74 -7.75 10.05
N ASN A 130 3.56 -9.07 9.89
CA ASN A 130 2.41 -9.79 10.45
C ASN A 130 1.05 -9.11 10.16
N ALA A 131 0.86 -8.67 8.91
CA ALA A 131 -0.34 -7.91 8.54
C ALA A 131 -1.59 -8.80 8.51
N ASP A 132 -2.67 -8.33 9.14
CA ASP A 132 -3.98 -8.99 9.17
C ASP A 132 -5.12 -8.07 8.72
N LEU A 133 -6.18 -8.71 8.20
CA LEU A 133 -7.40 -8.04 7.75
C LEU A 133 -8.60 -8.63 8.48
N ARG A 134 -9.43 -7.75 9.04
CA ARG A 134 -10.74 -8.09 9.59
C ARG A 134 -11.83 -7.40 8.80
N PHE A 135 -12.86 -8.15 8.44
CA PHE A 135 -13.94 -7.68 7.58
C PHE A 135 -15.22 -7.48 8.36
N ALA A 136 -15.88 -6.36 8.11
CA ALA A 136 -17.26 -6.10 8.47
C ALA A 136 -18.01 -5.58 7.23
N LYS A 137 -19.33 -5.40 7.33
CA LYS A 137 -20.22 -5.12 6.17
C LYS A 137 -19.74 -3.97 5.27
N ASN A 138 -19.24 -2.89 5.87
CA ASN A 138 -18.75 -1.69 5.17
C ASN A 138 -17.42 -1.19 5.74
N GLU A 139 -16.70 -2.07 6.43
CA GLU A 139 -15.49 -1.74 7.17
C GLU A 139 -14.44 -2.83 6.96
N ILE A 140 -13.18 -2.42 6.79
CA ILE A 140 -12.02 -3.31 6.82
C ILE A 140 -11.07 -2.75 7.86
N THR A 141 -10.72 -3.55 8.85
CA THR A 141 -9.65 -3.22 9.79
C THR A 141 -8.38 -3.90 9.32
N LEU A 142 -7.38 -3.10 8.97
CA LEU A 142 -6.00 -3.52 8.70
C LEU A 142 -5.18 -3.34 9.97
N ARG A 143 -4.42 -4.37 10.35
CA ARG A 143 -3.46 -4.31 11.46
C ARG A 143 -2.13 -4.86 10.99
N PHE A 144 -1.04 -4.33 11.52
CA PHE A 144 0.32 -4.77 11.22
C PHE A 144 1.28 -4.24 12.29
N MET A 145 2.43 -4.89 12.41
CA MET A 145 3.56 -4.41 13.21
C MET A 145 4.41 -3.45 12.38
N SER A 146 4.76 -2.29 12.93
CA SER A 146 5.75 -1.37 12.34
C SER A 146 7.16 -1.60 12.84
N ASP A 147 7.30 -2.31 13.95
CA ASP A 147 8.54 -2.70 14.60
C ASP A 147 8.20 -3.75 15.67
N GLU A 148 9.17 -4.12 16.51
CA GLU A 148 9.02 -5.15 17.54
C GLU A 148 8.11 -4.74 18.71
N ALA A 149 7.86 -3.44 18.91
CA ALA A 149 7.13 -2.89 20.04
C ALA A 149 5.75 -2.36 19.64
N CYS A 150 5.55 -1.94 18.40
CA CYS A 150 4.38 -1.20 17.96
C CYS A 150 3.49 -1.96 16.97
N VAL A 151 2.20 -2.02 17.28
CA VAL A 151 1.13 -2.46 16.38
C VAL A 151 0.35 -1.26 15.89
N ARG A 152 0.31 -1.08 14.58
CA ARG A 152 -0.51 -0.09 13.89
C ARG A 152 -1.82 -0.70 13.42
N SER A 153 -2.86 0.12 13.44
CA SER A 153 -4.17 -0.22 12.88
C SER A 153 -4.71 0.89 11.99
N ARG A 154 -5.41 0.50 10.93
CA ARG A 154 -6.10 1.40 10.01
C ARG A 154 -7.48 0.83 9.75
N LYS A 155 -8.51 1.63 10.01
CA LYS A 155 -9.90 1.28 9.70
C LYS A 155 -10.30 1.94 8.41
N LEU A 156 -10.61 1.14 7.41
CA LEU A 156 -11.12 1.56 6.13
C LEU A 156 -12.63 1.46 6.14
N GLN A 157 -13.32 2.51 5.71
CA GLN A 157 -14.78 2.53 5.63
C GLN A 157 -15.22 2.81 4.21
N LEU A 158 -16.22 2.07 3.74
CA LEU A 158 -16.83 2.29 2.44
C LEU A 158 -17.83 3.44 2.54
N ASN A 159 -17.53 4.55 1.85
CA ASN A 159 -18.38 5.74 1.82
C ASN A 159 -18.61 6.17 0.37
N LYS A 160 -19.89 6.24 -0.05
CA LYS A 160 -20.29 6.61 -1.43
C LYS A 160 -19.53 5.83 -2.52
N GLY A 161 -19.35 4.52 -2.32
CA GLY A 161 -18.67 3.65 -3.28
C GLY A 161 -17.14 3.76 -3.28
N LYS A 162 -16.53 4.48 -2.34
CA LYS A 162 -15.08 4.60 -2.20
C LYS A 162 -14.64 4.18 -0.81
N TRP A 163 -13.62 3.32 -0.75
CA TRP A 163 -12.92 3.07 0.51
C TRP A 163 -12.14 4.31 0.92
N GLN A 164 -12.26 4.67 2.20
CA GLN A 164 -11.59 5.80 2.83
C GLN A 164 -10.99 5.36 4.16
N ILE A 165 -9.90 5.99 4.58
CA ILE A 165 -9.31 5.79 5.90
C ILE A 165 -10.15 6.61 6.89
N ALA A 166 -10.89 5.92 7.75
CA ALA A 166 -11.81 6.53 8.71
C ALA A 166 -11.19 6.68 10.11
N GLN A 167 -10.34 5.72 10.49
CA GLN A 167 -9.66 5.72 11.77
C GLN A 167 -8.24 5.19 11.64
N ILE A 168 -7.33 5.76 12.42
CA ILE A 168 -5.98 5.28 12.63
C ILE A 168 -5.80 4.92 14.11
N GLY A 169 -4.91 4.00 14.40
CA GLY A 169 -4.52 3.70 15.76
C GLY A 169 -3.12 3.12 15.81
N GLU A 170 -2.52 3.22 16.99
CA GLU A 170 -1.21 2.68 17.31
C GLU A 170 -1.23 2.25 18.78
N ALA A 171 -0.58 1.12 19.07
CA ALA A 171 -0.37 0.62 20.42
C ALA A 171 1.05 0.09 20.49
N CYS A 172 1.83 0.59 21.45
CA CYS A 172 3.23 0.19 21.67
C CYS A 172 3.41 -0.20 23.14
N ASP A 173 4.30 -1.15 23.40
CA ASP A 173 4.74 -1.57 24.74
C ASP A 173 5.94 -0.76 25.27
#